data_AF-A0A1T5DQV4-F1
#
_entry.id   AF-A0A1T5DQV4-F1
#
_cell.length_a   1.000
_cell.length_b   1.000
_cell.length_c   1.000
_cell.angle_alpha   90.00
_cell.angle_beta   90.00
_cell.angle_gamma   90.00
#
_symmetry.space_group_name_H-M   'P 1'
#
loop_
_entity.id
_entity.type
_entity.pdbx_description
1 polymer ?
#
loop_
_entity_poly.entity_id
_entity_poly.type
_entity_poly.pdbx_seq_one_letter_code
_entity_poly.pdbx_strand_id
1 'polypeptide(L)'
;MNIRIILAATALLALAACGKRDALRPAEGHSLPPKPATAATQPDVPALLTPPVETRPGRSDDVLRRSEERPDDRFNLPPPG
;
A
#
# COMPACT_ATOMS: atom_id res chain seq x y z
N MET A 1 2.15 -14.61 40.22
CA MET A 1 2.22 -14.35 38.77
C MET A 1 3.52 -14.93 38.26
N ASN A 2 3.46 -15.94 37.37
CA ASN A 2 4.64 -16.74 37.00
C ASN A 2 5.61 -15.94 36.12
N ILE A 3 6.91 -16.03 36.40
CA ILE A 3 7.96 -15.28 35.68
C ILE A 3 7.96 -15.54 34.16
N ARG A 4 7.53 -16.74 33.74
CA ARG A 4 7.36 -17.11 32.33
C ARG A 4 6.27 -16.29 31.62
N ILE A 5 5.19 -15.96 32.33
CA ILE A 5 4.09 -15.14 31.80
C ILE A 5 4.55 -13.70 31.63
N ILE A 6 5.34 -13.18 32.57
CA ILE A 6 5.90 -11.83 32.49
C ILE A 6 6.84 -11.72 31.28
N LEU A 7 7.75 -12.69 31.10
CA LEU A 7 8.67 -12.73 29.95
C LEU A 7 7.95 -12.84 28.60
N ALA A 8 6.92 -13.68 28.52
CA ALA A 8 6.13 -13.83 27.30
C ALA A 8 5.37 -12.54 26.96
N ALA A 9 4.80 -11.86 27.96
CA ALA A 9 4.09 -10.60 27.77
C ALA A 9 5.03 -9.47 27.30
N THR A 10 6.20 -9.30 27.92
CA THR A 10 7.16 -8.27 27.48
C THR A 10 7.69 -8.51 26.07
N ALA A 11 7.93 -9.77 25.68
CA ALA A 11 8.32 -10.10 24.32
C ALA A 11 7.26 -9.70 23.29
N LEU A 12 5.98 -9.98 23.57
CA LEU A 12 4.87 -9.60 22.69
C LEU A 12 4.70 -8.08 22.58
N LEU A 13 4.87 -7.33 23.67
CA LEU A 13 4.84 -5.87 23.62
C LEU A 13 6.00 -5.28 22.82
N ALA A 14 7.20 -5.89 22.88
CA ALA A 14 8.35 -5.42 22.10
C ALA A 14 8.13 -5.53 20.59
N LEU A 15 7.39 -6.54 20.11
CA LEU A 15 7.05 -6.69 18.69
C LEU A 15 6.10 -5.60 18.17
N ALA A 16 5.27 -5.00 19.04
CA ALA A 16 4.37 -3.92 18.67
C ALA A 16 5.06 -2.56 18.48
N ALA A 17 6.32 -2.41 18.92
CA ALA A 17 7.02 -1.12 18.93
C ALA A 17 7.58 -0.66 17.57
N CYS A 18 7.57 -1.50 16.53
CA CYS A 18 8.21 -1.20 15.24
C CYS A 18 7.34 -0.37 14.25
N GLY A 19 6.21 0.20 14.70
CA GLY A 19 5.17 0.75 13.82
C GLY A 19 5.02 2.28 13.78
N LYS A 20 6.06 3.07 14.05
CA LYS A 20 5.94 4.54 14.13
C LYS A 20 5.50 5.14 12.78
N ARG A 21 4.37 5.86 12.77
CA ARG A 21 3.86 6.61 11.61
C ARG A 21 4.00 8.10 11.86
N ASP A 22 5.18 8.62 11.56
CA ASP A 22 5.45 10.07 11.56
C ASP A 22 5.76 10.53 10.14
N ALA A 23 5.67 11.84 9.90
CA ALA A 23 6.14 12.42 8.65
C ALA A 23 7.63 12.08 8.45
N LEU A 24 7.95 11.43 7.33
CA LEU A 24 9.34 11.13 6.99
C LEU A 24 10.11 12.44 6.76
N ARG A 25 11.40 12.40 7.09
CA ARG A 25 12.34 13.49 6.85
C ARG A 25 13.62 12.87 6.29
N PRO A 26 14.41 13.61 5.51
CA PRO A 26 15.75 13.17 5.14
C PRO A 26 16.57 12.78 6.38
N ALA A 27 17.50 11.85 6.20
CA ALA A 27 18.49 11.56 7.22
C ALA A 27 19.28 12.84 7.58
N GLU A 28 19.82 12.89 8.78
CA GLU A 28 20.63 14.03 9.20
C GLU A 28 21.77 14.28 8.21
N GLY A 29 22.01 15.55 7.88
CA GLY A 29 22.99 15.97 6.87
C GLY A 29 22.59 15.73 5.41
N HIS A 30 21.43 15.14 5.14
CA HIS A 30 20.94 14.90 3.77
C HIS A 30 19.82 15.87 3.38
N SER A 31 19.73 16.18 2.09
CA SER A 31 18.65 16.94 1.49
C SER A 31 17.69 16.03 0.71
N LEU A 32 16.57 16.60 0.27
CA LEU A 32 15.69 15.91 -0.67
C LEU A 32 16.42 15.63 -1.99
N PRO A 33 16.04 14.55 -2.71
CA PRO A 33 16.53 14.30 -4.06
C PRO A 33 16.40 15.54 -4.95
N PRO A 34 17.36 15.80 -5.84
CA PRO A 34 17.25 16.92 -6.77
C PRO A 34 16.03 16.77 -7.66
N LYS A 35 15.47 17.89 -8.11
CA LYS A 35 14.31 17.87 -8.99
C LYS A 35 14.64 17.19 -10.34
N PRO A 36 13.68 16.48 -10.96
CA PRO A 36 13.82 16.00 -12.33
C PRO A 36 14.10 17.15 -13.32
N ALA A 37 14.79 16.86 -14.42
CA ALA A 37 15.19 17.87 -15.40
C ALA A 37 14.02 18.69 -15.95
N THR A 38 12.86 18.06 -16.13
CA THR A 38 11.64 18.67 -16.67
C THR A 38 10.72 19.26 -15.61
N ALA A 39 11.00 19.07 -14.32
CA ALA A 39 10.16 19.58 -13.24
C ALA A 39 10.45 21.06 -12.98
N ALA A 40 9.41 21.89 -12.87
CA ALA A 40 9.55 23.30 -12.55
C ALA A 40 10.13 23.50 -11.14
N THR A 41 9.60 22.76 -10.17
CA THR A 41 9.93 22.87 -8.74
C THR A 41 10.42 21.52 -8.19
N GLN A 42 11.19 21.55 -7.10
CA GLN A 42 11.57 20.35 -6.37
C GLN A 42 10.36 19.77 -5.61
N PRO A 43 10.10 18.45 -5.73
CA PRO A 43 9.01 17.82 -4.99
C PRO A 43 9.32 17.77 -3.49
N ASP A 44 8.28 17.89 -2.68
CA ASP A 44 8.36 17.75 -1.23
C ASP A 44 8.22 16.28 -0.78
N VAL A 45 8.32 16.03 0.54
CA VAL A 45 8.24 14.66 1.07
C VAL A 45 6.91 13.98 0.70
N PRO A 46 5.72 14.59 0.90
CA PRO A 46 4.45 13.98 0.50
C PRO A 46 4.38 13.64 -1.00
N ALA A 47 4.86 14.52 -1.87
CA ALA A 47 4.88 14.27 -3.31
C ALA A 47 5.78 13.10 -3.69
N LEU A 48 6.96 12.98 -3.07
CA LEU A 48 7.90 11.87 -3.31
C LEU A 48 7.37 10.51 -2.83
N LEU A 49 6.54 10.50 -1.78
CA LEU A 49 5.96 9.28 -1.22
C LEU A 49 4.65 8.88 -1.91
N THR A 50 4.07 9.75 -2.73
CA THR A 50 2.84 9.49 -3.47
C THR A 50 3.18 8.85 -4.82
N PRO A 51 2.83 7.57 -5.07
CA PRO A 51 3.07 6.95 -6.35
C PRO A 51 2.28 7.67 -7.46
N PRO A 52 2.88 7.95 -8.62
CA PRO A 52 2.16 8.54 -9.74
C PRO A 52 1.14 7.53 -10.30
N VAL A 53 0.17 8.03 -11.07
CA VAL A 53 -0.87 7.19 -11.69
C VAL A 53 -0.27 6.13 -12.62
N GLU A 54 0.88 6.42 -13.22
CA GLU A 54 1.61 5.48 -14.10
C GLU A 54 2.02 4.19 -13.37
N THR A 55 2.22 4.25 -12.04
CA THR A 55 2.62 3.08 -11.24
C THR A 55 1.48 2.09 -11.06
N ARG A 56 0.23 2.57 -11.08
CA ARG A 56 -0.97 1.73 -11.09
C ARG A 56 -2.08 2.46 -11.85
N PRO A 57 -2.08 2.35 -13.19
CA PRO A 57 -3.11 2.98 -14.00
C PRO A 57 -4.50 2.44 -13.66
N GLY A 58 -5.50 3.30 -13.76
CA GLY A 58 -6.89 2.88 -13.71
C GLY A 58 -7.28 2.06 -14.94
N ARG A 59 -8.34 1.27 -14.84
CA ARG A 59 -8.97 0.61 -15.99
C ARG A 59 -9.86 1.67 -16.67
N SER A 60 -9.36 2.32 -17.72
CA SER A 60 -10.07 3.39 -18.42
C SER A 60 -11.10 2.86 -19.41
N ASP A 61 -10.80 1.74 -20.06
CA ASP A 61 -11.55 1.24 -21.22
C ASP A 61 -12.46 0.07 -20.86
N ASP A 62 -12.50 -0.30 -19.57
CA ASP A 62 -13.38 -1.35 -19.07
C ASP A 62 -14.63 -0.74 -18.45
N VAL A 63 -15.80 -1.29 -18.80
CA VAL A 63 -17.06 -0.94 -18.15
C VAL A 63 -17.01 -1.28 -16.66
N LEU A 64 -16.26 -2.32 -16.29
CA LEU A 64 -16.12 -2.79 -14.92
C LEU A 64 -14.83 -2.28 -14.26
N ARG A 65 -15.00 -1.45 -13.23
CA ARG A 65 -13.89 -0.91 -12.42
C ARG A 65 -13.22 -1.96 -11.53
N ARG A 66 -13.93 -3.05 -11.22
CA ARG A 66 -13.46 -4.19 -10.42
C ARG A 66 -14.19 -5.45 -10.86
N SER A 67 -13.67 -6.61 -10.50
CA SER A 67 -14.39 -7.87 -10.72
C SER A 67 -15.69 -7.86 -9.94
N GLU A 68 -16.78 -8.22 -10.61
CA GLU A 68 -18.11 -8.41 -10.03
C GLU A 68 -18.58 -9.83 -10.32
N GLU A 69 -19.42 -10.38 -9.44
CA GLU A 69 -19.99 -11.71 -9.61
C GLU A 69 -20.84 -11.76 -10.87
N ARG A 70 -20.70 -12.82 -11.67
CA ARG A 70 -21.50 -12.95 -12.89
C ARG A 70 -22.91 -13.44 -12.52
N PRO A 71 -23.96 -12.86 -13.12
CA PRO A 71 -25.29 -13.44 -12.99
C PRO A 71 -25.30 -14.86 -13.57
N ASP A 72 -26.18 -15.70 -13.04
CA ASP A 72 -26.36 -17.07 -13.50
C ASP A 72 -26.62 -17.11 -15.01
N ASP A 73 -25.90 -17.99 -15.72
CA ASP A 73 -25.97 -18.04 -17.18
C ASP A 73 -27.22 -18.78 -17.62
N ARG A 74 -28.15 -18.03 -18.22
CA ARG A 74 -29.44 -18.53 -18.72
C ARG A 74 -29.29 -19.62 -19.79
N PHE A 75 -28.12 -19.72 -20.40
CA PHE A 75 -27.79 -20.72 -21.43
C PHE A 75 -26.95 -21.88 -20.89
N ASN A 76 -26.75 -21.97 -19.58
CA ASN A 76 -26.04 -23.07 -18.95
C ASN A 76 -26.92 -24.34 -18.98
N LEU A 77 -26.82 -25.09 -20.08
CA LEU A 77 -27.54 -26.34 -20.27
C LEU A 77 -26.85 -27.48 -19.49
N PRO A 78 -27.61 -28.42 -18.91
CA PRO A 78 -27.02 -29.61 -18.32
C PRO A 78 -26.30 -30.47 -19.39
N PRO A 79 -25.27 -31.25 -19.01
CA PRO A 79 -24.58 -32.13 -19.95
C PRO A 79 -25.54 -33.16 -20.57
N PRO A 80 -25.32 -33.58 -21.83
CA PRO A 80 -26.14 -34.61 -22.46
C PRO A 80 -25.99 -35.94 -21.71
N GLY A 81 -27.12 -36.60 -21.46
CA GLY A 81 -27.21 -37.93 -20.83
C GLY A 81 -26.94 -39.08 -21.79
#